data_AF-A0A8X8XL16-F1
#
_entry.id   AF-A0A8X8XL16-F1
#
_cell.length_a   1.000
_cell.length_b   1.000
_cell.length_c   1.000
_cell.angle_alpha   90.00
_cell.angle_beta   90.00
_cell.angle_gamma   90.00
#
_symmetry.space_group_name_H-M   'P 1'
#
loop_
_entity.id
_entity.type
_entity.pdbx_description
1 polymer ?
#
loop_
_entity_poly.entity_id
_entity_poly.type
_entity_poly.pdbx_seq_one_letter_code
_entity_poly.pdbx_strand_id
1 'polypeptide(L)'
;MDQYPQPHYGILLVYIFSAAATAVDFNYPATQTPYPLDPPYGHTYFHKHKPSGRFSDGRLIIDFLMDAMDLPFLNLYLDSIAAPIFETGCNFAAGGATIFPPPTSGGDPSKLDELGCVASQNQVSKLFNLQLHALCRKLLGQYQDVNVTYVDIYTIKSNLIANYSRYGFEQEFMACCGYGGPPLNYDARIYCGETKALNGSSVTAKGCNDSTEYITLMLQISIYPAVFNFGDSNSDSGNLVAGMADNLQLPNGQTYFQKPSGRFCDGRLIIDFLMDAMELPLLNPYLESIAAPIFKRGCNFAAAGATTLPATANSVCPFSFKIQVAQFLRFKAKAMDILTKSRKYDKYLPAQDYLAKALYMFDIGQNDLAGAFYSKTLDQVLASIPIILSAFQDGIQKLYDEGARNFWIHNTGPLGCLPQNMAKFGGDPSKLDELGCVASHNQASKLFNLQLHALCKKLQGQYQDADVTYVDIYTVKSNLIANYSRYGFEQALMACCGYGGPPLNYDARISCGETKVLNGSSVTAKGCNDTTEYISWDGIHYTDAANQYVASQILTGKYSDPPFPDKMPSLLNLKFSSF
;
A
#
# COMPACT_ATOMS: atom_id res chain seq x y z
N MET A 1 -34.34 -37.03 -10.31
CA MET A 1 -33.41 -36.10 -11.00
C MET A 1 -32.90 -35.17 -9.93
N ASP A 2 -31.85 -35.59 -9.24
CA ASP A 2 -31.22 -34.80 -8.18
C ASP A 2 -30.40 -33.68 -8.82
N GLN A 3 -30.75 -32.43 -8.52
CA GLN A 3 -29.94 -31.27 -8.85
C GLN A 3 -28.74 -31.26 -7.91
N TYR A 4 -27.59 -31.74 -8.40
CA TYR A 4 -26.32 -31.44 -7.77
C TYR A 4 -26.10 -29.92 -7.79
N PRO A 5 -25.72 -29.29 -6.67
CA PRO A 5 -25.29 -27.90 -6.69
C PRO A 5 -24.05 -27.78 -7.59
N GLN A 6 -24.14 -26.90 -8.59
CA GLN A 6 -23.01 -26.51 -9.44
C GLN A 6 -21.88 -26.00 -8.53
N PRO A 7 -20.67 -26.58 -8.56
CA PRO A 7 -19.55 -26.03 -7.81
C PRO A 7 -19.18 -24.68 -8.43
N HIS A 8 -19.12 -23.63 -7.62
CA HIS A 8 -18.51 -22.35 -8.00
C HIS A 8 -17.00 -22.55 -8.09
N TYR A 9 -16.51 -23.08 -9.21
CA TYR A 9 -15.07 -23.07 -9.52
C TYR A 9 -14.70 -21.65 -9.93
N GLY A 10 -14.09 -20.89 -9.02
CA GLY A 10 -13.44 -19.63 -9.38
C GLY A 10 -12.29 -19.91 -10.35
N ILE A 11 -12.34 -19.35 -11.55
CA ILE A 11 -11.22 -19.46 -12.50
C ILE A 11 -10.16 -18.43 -12.07
N LEU A 12 -8.96 -18.89 -11.72
CA LEU A 12 -7.82 -18.01 -11.48
C LEU A 12 -7.04 -17.82 -12.78
N LEU A 13 -7.09 -16.60 -13.33
CA LEU A 13 -6.24 -16.21 -14.46
C LEU A 13 -5.05 -15.41 -13.94
N VAL A 14 -3.85 -15.98 -14.03
CA VAL A 14 -2.61 -15.30 -13.65
C VAL A 14 -1.94 -14.75 -14.91
N TYR A 15 -1.88 -13.42 -15.02
CA TYR A 15 -1.13 -12.77 -16.09
C TYR A 15 0.28 -12.45 -15.61
N ILE A 16 1.26 -13.14 -16.20
CA ILE A 16 2.68 -12.92 -15.96
C ILE A 16 3.28 -12.42 -17.27
N PHE A 17 3.58 -11.12 -17.35
CA PHE A 17 4.32 -10.59 -18.49
C PHE A 17 5.79 -10.48 -18.12
N SER A 18 6.62 -11.34 -18.70
CA SER A 18 8.07 -11.19 -18.64
C SER A 18 8.61 -11.15 -20.06
N ALA A 19 9.09 -9.99 -20.51
CA ALA A 19 9.82 -9.91 -21.76
C ALA A 19 11.16 -10.64 -21.59
N ALA A 20 11.30 -11.82 -22.20
CA ALA A 20 12.60 -12.36 -22.58
C ALA A 20 12.78 -12.02 -24.06
N ALA A 21 13.06 -10.75 -24.37
CA ALA A 21 13.11 -10.29 -25.76
C ALA A 21 14.31 -10.86 -26.55
N THR A 22 15.27 -11.51 -25.89
CA THR A 22 16.54 -11.91 -26.51
C THR A 22 16.92 -13.38 -26.35
N ALA A 23 16.18 -14.19 -25.58
CA ALA A 23 16.53 -15.61 -25.40
C ALA A 23 15.92 -16.54 -26.47
N VAL A 24 15.09 -16.01 -27.37
CA VAL A 24 14.46 -16.77 -28.45
C VAL A 24 14.76 -16.05 -29.77
N ASP A 25 15.62 -16.62 -30.60
CA ASP A 25 15.79 -16.14 -31.97
C ASP A 25 14.52 -16.47 -32.77
N PHE A 26 13.92 -15.44 -33.35
CA PHE A 26 12.75 -15.55 -34.20
C PHE A 26 13.07 -16.08 -35.60
N ASN A 27 14.35 -16.31 -35.92
CA ASN A 27 14.77 -16.94 -37.17
C ASN A 27 14.81 -18.47 -37.10
N TYR A 28 14.23 -19.11 -36.08
CA TYR A 28 14.13 -20.57 -36.05
C TYR A 28 13.25 -21.03 -37.23
N PRO A 29 13.80 -21.77 -38.21
CA PRO A 29 13.00 -22.31 -39.29
C PRO A 29 12.01 -23.31 -38.68
N ALA A 30 10.72 -23.19 -39.01
CA ALA A 30 9.65 -24.10 -38.55
C ALA A 30 9.87 -25.59 -38.93
N THR A 31 11.00 -25.92 -39.57
CA THR A 31 11.35 -27.23 -40.11
C THR A 31 12.43 -27.98 -39.33
N GLN A 32 13.03 -27.41 -38.27
CA GLN A 32 13.96 -28.15 -37.40
C GLN A 32 13.25 -28.77 -36.20
N THR A 33 13.58 -30.03 -35.91
CA THR A 33 13.13 -30.79 -34.73
C THR A 33 13.31 -29.97 -33.44
N PRO A 34 12.37 -30.02 -32.48
CA PRO A 34 12.48 -29.24 -31.24
C PRO A 34 13.76 -29.63 -30.51
N TYR A 35 14.63 -28.65 -30.25
CA TYR A 35 15.77 -28.86 -29.36
C TYR A 35 15.21 -29.20 -27.97
N PRO A 36 15.58 -30.36 -27.39
CA PRO A 36 15.36 -30.57 -25.98
C PRO A 36 16.15 -29.48 -25.23
N LEU A 37 15.49 -28.72 -24.35
CA LEU A 37 16.19 -27.81 -23.42
C LEU A 37 16.94 -28.65 -22.38
N ASP A 38 18.01 -29.30 -22.85
CA ASP A 38 18.95 -30.10 -22.10
C ASP A 38 19.77 -29.21 -21.13
N PRO A 39 20.47 -29.80 -20.15
CA PRO A 39 21.33 -29.04 -19.24
C PRO A 39 22.20 -28.01 -19.99
N PRO A 40 22.23 -26.75 -19.52
CA PRO A 40 22.01 -26.34 -18.14
C PRO A 40 20.56 -25.95 -17.76
N TYR A 41 19.58 -26.04 -18.67
CA TYR A 41 18.19 -25.74 -18.34
C TYR A 41 17.58 -26.77 -17.39
N GLY A 42 16.99 -26.33 -16.28
CA GLY A 42 16.42 -27.16 -15.22
C GLY A 42 17.41 -27.95 -14.35
N HIS A 43 18.72 -27.73 -14.54
CA HIS A 43 19.80 -28.39 -13.81
C HIS A 43 19.70 -28.25 -12.28
N THR A 44 19.29 -27.09 -11.77
CA THR A 44 19.32 -26.75 -10.33
C THR A 44 18.16 -27.30 -9.52
N TYR A 45 17.07 -27.74 -10.17
CA TYR A 45 15.86 -28.21 -9.46
C TYR A 45 15.36 -29.56 -9.96
N PHE A 46 15.42 -29.81 -11.28
CA PHE A 46 14.85 -31.02 -11.87
C PHE A 46 15.85 -32.20 -11.95
N HIS A 47 17.12 -31.98 -11.55
CA HIS A 47 18.21 -32.92 -11.16
C HIS A 47 18.36 -34.27 -11.91
N LYS A 48 17.83 -34.45 -13.11
CA LYS A 48 17.79 -35.77 -13.79
C LYS A 48 18.45 -35.82 -15.16
N HIS A 49 19.25 -34.83 -15.56
CA HIS A 49 19.77 -34.69 -16.94
C HIS A 49 18.68 -34.83 -18.01
N LYS A 50 17.43 -34.53 -17.67
CA LYS A 50 16.29 -34.58 -18.57
C LYS A 50 15.97 -33.14 -19.01
N PRO A 51 15.54 -32.96 -20.27
CA PRO A 51 15.06 -31.66 -20.72
C PRO A 51 13.95 -31.16 -19.80
N SER A 52 14.09 -29.96 -19.26
CA SER A 52 13.09 -29.40 -18.33
C SER A 52 11.90 -28.76 -19.06
N GLY A 53 12.07 -28.43 -20.35
CA GLY A 53 11.11 -27.63 -21.10
C GLY A 53 10.96 -26.19 -20.59
N ARG A 54 11.80 -25.75 -19.64
CA ARG A 54 11.73 -24.44 -19.01
C ARG A 54 12.93 -23.59 -19.41
N PHE A 55 12.69 -22.34 -19.80
CA PHE A 55 13.73 -21.34 -20.05
C PHE A 55 14.27 -20.76 -18.73
N SER A 56 14.77 -21.64 -17.86
CA SER A 56 15.41 -21.34 -16.57
C SER A 56 16.39 -22.48 -16.23
N ASP A 57 17.43 -22.20 -15.44
CA ASP A 57 18.33 -23.24 -14.91
C ASP A 57 17.62 -24.13 -13.87
N GLY A 58 16.42 -23.75 -13.43
CA GLY A 58 15.57 -24.51 -12.51
C GLY A 58 14.09 -24.19 -12.74
N ARG A 59 13.45 -23.65 -11.71
CA ARG A 59 12.04 -23.24 -11.70
C ARG A 59 11.80 -21.93 -12.45
N LEU A 60 10.59 -21.76 -12.98
CA LEU A 60 10.05 -20.47 -13.46
C LEU A 60 9.28 -19.77 -12.33
N ILE A 61 9.04 -18.46 -12.45
CA ILE A 61 8.26 -17.68 -11.47
C ILE A 61 6.89 -18.34 -11.18
N ILE A 62 6.22 -18.86 -12.20
CA ILE A 62 4.94 -19.55 -12.03
C ILE A 62 5.04 -20.79 -11.13
N ASP A 63 6.17 -21.51 -11.13
CA ASP A 63 6.34 -22.69 -10.28
C ASP A 63 6.43 -22.30 -8.80
N PHE A 64 7.10 -21.18 -8.50
CA PHE A 64 7.15 -20.64 -7.14
C PHE A 64 5.76 -20.18 -6.68
N LEU A 65 4.95 -19.61 -7.59
CA LEU A 65 3.58 -19.23 -7.27
C LEU A 65 2.69 -20.44 -7.01
N MET A 66 2.83 -21.52 -7.79
CA MET A 66 2.09 -22.77 -7.53
C MET A 66 2.51 -23.41 -6.21
N ASP A 67 3.80 -23.47 -5.92
CA ASP A 67 4.36 -23.96 -4.66
C ASP A 67 3.82 -23.17 -3.45
N ALA A 68 3.78 -21.83 -3.55
CA ALA A 68 3.23 -20.96 -2.51
C ALA A 68 1.70 -21.12 -2.31
N MET A 69 1.00 -21.65 -3.32
CA MET A 69 -0.44 -21.95 -3.25
C MET A 69 -0.73 -23.41 -2.87
N ASP A 70 0.31 -24.22 -2.60
CA ASP A 70 0.20 -25.67 -2.36
C ASP A 70 -0.48 -26.40 -3.54
N LEU A 71 -0.18 -25.93 -4.77
CA LEU A 71 -0.67 -26.49 -6.02
C LEU A 71 0.46 -27.21 -6.78
N PRO A 72 0.16 -28.29 -7.51
CA PRO A 72 1.14 -28.91 -8.39
C PRO A 72 1.54 -27.94 -9.51
N PHE A 73 2.75 -28.12 -10.05
CA PHE A 73 3.21 -27.32 -11.18
C PHE A 73 2.28 -27.47 -12.38
N LEU A 74 1.99 -26.36 -13.04
CA LEU A 74 1.11 -26.35 -14.20
C LEU A 74 1.71 -27.16 -15.34
N ASN A 75 0.89 -28.05 -15.91
CA ASN A 75 1.23 -28.78 -17.12
C ASN A 75 1.31 -27.82 -18.33
N LEU A 76 2.19 -28.14 -19.28
CA LEU A 76 2.27 -27.43 -20.57
C LEU A 76 1.03 -27.73 -21.39
N TYR A 77 0.32 -26.69 -21.85
CA TYR A 77 -0.90 -26.87 -22.65
C TYR A 77 -0.64 -27.62 -23.98
N LEU A 78 0.58 -27.53 -24.54
CA LEU A 78 0.95 -28.10 -25.83
C LEU A 78 1.70 -29.46 -25.74
N ASP A 79 1.80 -30.07 -24.55
CA ASP A 79 2.42 -31.40 -24.44
C ASP A 79 1.45 -32.48 -24.92
N SER A 80 1.76 -33.09 -26.08
CA SER A 80 0.94 -34.11 -26.72
C SER A 80 1.21 -35.54 -26.20
N ILE A 81 2.16 -35.73 -25.28
CA ILE A 81 2.69 -37.07 -24.93
C ILE A 81 2.15 -37.59 -23.59
N ALA A 82 1.76 -36.72 -22.67
CA ALA A 82 1.04 -37.10 -21.45
C ALA A 82 -0.43 -36.71 -21.62
N ALA A 83 -1.39 -37.56 -21.23
CA ALA A 83 -2.77 -37.14 -21.06
C ALA A 83 -2.80 -36.13 -19.90
N PRO A 84 -2.82 -34.81 -20.14
CA PRO A 84 -2.52 -33.88 -19.07
C PRO A 84 -3.76 -33.79 -18.18
N ILE A 85 -3.60 -34.13 -16.91
CA ILE A 85 -4.62 -33.88 -15.90
C ILE A 85 -4.60 -32.36 -15.67
N PHE A 86 -5.61 -31.66 -16.20
CA PHE A 86 -5.76 -30.21 -16.08
C PHE A 86 -6.63 -29.80 -14.88
N GLU A 87 -6.87 -30.72 -13.93
CA GLU A 87 -7.70 -30.49 -12.74
C GLU A 87 -7.24 -29.28 -11.91
N THR A 88 -5.95 -28.96 -11.96
CA THR A 88 -5.33 -27.83 -11.24
C THR A 88 -4.88 -26.69 -12.17
N GLY A 89 -5.24 -26.76 -13.46
CA GLY A 89 -4.91 -25.74 -14.47
C GLY A 89 -3.81 -26.14 -15.46
N CYS A 90 -3.52 -25.23 -16.41
CA CYS A 90 -2.43 -25.38 -17.38
C CYS A 90 -1.72 -24.05 -17.65
N ASN A 91 -0.48 -24.13 -18.13
CA ASN A 91 0.30 -22.97 -18.52
C ASN A 91 0.19 -22.76 -20.04
N PHE A 92 -0.40 -21.62 -20.44
CA PHE A 92 -0.52 -21.20 -21.85
C PHE A 92 0.65 -20.33 -22.32
N ALA A 93 1.62 -20.01 -21.45
CA ALA A 93 2.76 -19.19 -21.83
C ALA A 93 3.68 -19.94 -22.80
N ALA A 94 4.09 -19.25 -23.86
CA ALA A 94 5.07 -19.72 -24.82
C ALA A 94 6.30 -18.81 -24.82
N GLY A 95 7.50 -19.39 -24.86
CA GLY A 95 8.74 -18.64 -25.02
C GLY A 95 8.73 -17.86 -26.33
N GLY A 96 9.10 -16.58 -26.30
CA GLY A 96 9.14 -15.73 -27.49
C GLY A 96 7.76 -15.28 -28.00
N ALA A 97 6.68 -15.41 -27.22
CA ALA A 97 5.37 -14.89 -27.62
C ALA A 97 5.41 -13.36 -27.83
N THR A 98 5.24 -12.93 -29.08
CA THR A 98 5.19 -11.52 -29.49
C THR A 98 4.14 -11.33 -30.58
N ILE A 99 3.55 -10.12 -30.63
CA ILE A 99 2.62 -9.72 -31.70
C ILE A 99 3.35 -9.07 -32.90
N PHE A 100 4.62 -8.72 -32.75
CA PHE A 100 5.43 -8.05 -33.77
C PHE A 100 6.73 -8.81 -34.04
N PRO A 101 7.22 -8.86 -35.29
CA PRO A 101 8.55 -9.40 -35.59
C PRO A 101 9.63 -8.58 -34.85
N PRO A 102 10.72 -9.21 -34.38
CA PRO A 102 11.75 -8.52 -33.63
C PRO A 102 12.50 -7.49 -34.49
N PRO A 103 13.02 -6.41 -33.89
CA PRO A 103 13.89 -5.48 -34.58
C PRO A 103 15.23 -6.15 -34.94
N THR A 104 15.74 -5.89 -36.15
CA THR A 104 16.92 -6.54 -36.75
C THR A 104 18.26 -5.83 -36.46
N SER A 105 18.40 -5.06 -35.37
CA SER A 105 19.63 -4.27 -35.15
C SER A 105 20.17 -4.32 -33.73
N GLY A 106 21.50 -4.47 -33.63
CA GLY A 106 22.27 -4.42 -32.39
C GLY A 106 22.17 -3.05 -31.72
N GLY A 107 22.14 -3.07 -30.38
CA GLY A 107 21.93 -1.88 -29.56
C GLY A 107 23.05 -0.84 -29.71
N ASP A 108 22.64 0.43 -29.77
CA ASP A 108 23.50 1.60 -29.67
C ASP A 108 23.72 1.92 -28.18
N PRO A 109 24.97 1.90 -27.66
CA PRO A 109 25.27 2.17 -26.24
C PRO A 109 24.80 3.56 -25.75
N SER A 110 24.57 4.52 -26.66
CA SER A 110 24.03 5.84 -26.31
C SER A 110 22.52 5.85 -26.01
N LYS A 111 21.85 4.69 -26.14
CA LYS A 111 20.39 4.52 -25.93
C LYS A 111 20.05 3.67 -24.70
N LEU A 112 21.01 3.53 -23.79
CA LEU A 112 20.81 2.84 -22.52
C LEU A 112 20.25 3.80 -21.47
N ASP A 113 19.41 3.30 -20.57
CA ASP A 113 18.96 4.02 -19.39
C ASP A 113 20.00 3.95 -18.25
N GLU A 114 19.68 4.54 -17.10
CA GLU A 114 20.54 4.57 -15.90
C GLU A 114 20.85 3.17 -15.34
N LEU A 115 20.11 2.15 -15.78
CA LEU A 115 20.32 0.74 -15.45
C LEU A 115 21.04 -0.01 -16.60
N GLY A 116 21.64 0.68 -17.58
CA GLY A 116 22.34 0.02 -18.68
C GLY A 116 21.44 -0.79 -19.63
N CYS A 117 20.12 -0.57 -19.59
CA CYS A 117 19.12 -1.29 -20.39
C CYS A 117 18.62 -0.43 -21.56
N VAL A 118 18.11 -1.02 -22.64
CA VAL A 118 17.61 -0.25 -23.80
C VAL A 118 16.39 0.59 -23.37
N ALA A 119 16.58 1.90 -23.21
CA ALA A 119 15.62 2.80 -22.57
C ALA A 119 14.23 2.79 -23.23
N SER A 120 14.20 2.71 -24.56
CA SER A 120 12.96 2.66 -25.34
C SER A 120 12.17 1.36 -25.11
N GLN A 121 12.85 0.22 -24.92
CA GLN A 121 12.20 -1.06 -24.64
C GLN A 121 11.64 -1.12 -23.22
N ASN A 122 12.37 -0.55 -22.25
CA ASN A 122 11.89 -0.41 -20.87
C ASN A 122 10.68 0.51 -20.77
N GLN A 123 10.71 1.65 -21.47
CA GLN A 123 9.56 2.56 -21.54
C GLN A 123 8.33 1.85 -22.13
N VAL A 124 8.46 1.16 -23.26
CA VAL A 124 7.36 0.38 -23.86
C VAL A 124 6.86 -0.71 -22.92
N SER A 125 7.76 -1.45 -22.29
CA SER A 125 7.41 -2.51 -21.33
C SER A 125 6.66 -1.97 -20.12
N LYS A 126 7.07 -0.80 -19.61
CA LYS A 126 6.41 -0.11 -18.50
C LYS A 126 4.99 0.33 -18.89
N LEU A 127 4.82 0.94 -20.07
CA LEU A 127 3.50 1.34 -20.56
C LEU A 127 2.58 0.13 -20.78
N PHE A 128 3.09 -0.94 -21.39
CA PHE A 128 2.32 -2.16 -21.62
C PHE A 128 1.85 -2.80 -20.31
N ASN A 129 2.74 -2.92 -19.31
CA ASN A 129 2.39 -3.46 -18.00
C ASN A 129 1.33 -2.61 -17.29
N LEU A 130 1.40 -1.27 -17.41
CA LEU A 130 0.37 -0.37 -16.88
C LEU A 130 -1.00 -0.59 -17.54
N GLN A 131 -1.03 -0.75 -18.86
CA GLN A 131 -2.25 -1.01 -19.61
C GLN A 131 -2.82 -2.40 -19.29
N LEU A 132 -1.96 -3.41 -19.17
CA LEU A 132 -2.35 -4.77 -18.80
C LEU A 132 -2.93 -4.82 -17.39
N HIS A 133 -2.30 -4.16 -16.41
CA HIS A 133 -2.84 -4.06 -15.05
C HIS A 133 -4.21 -3.37 -15.05
N ALA A 134 -4.36 -2.25 -15.77
CA ALA A 134 -5.64 -1.56 -15.89
C ALA A 134 -6.72 -2.46 -16.52
N LEU A 135 -6.36 -3.24 -17.54
CA LEU A 135 -7.26 -4.22 -18.16
C LEU A 135 -7.64 -5.34 -17.18
N CYS A 136 -6.69 -5.91 -16.42
CA CYS A 136 -6.97 -6.92 -15.40
C CYS A 136 -7.96 -6.39 -14.34
N ARG A 137 -7.81 -5.14 -13.89
CA ARG A 137 -8.78 -4.51 -12.96
C ARG A 137 -10.16 -4.31 -13.58
N LYS A 138 -10.23 -3.94 -14.86
CA LYS A 138 -11.49 -3.86 -15.59
C LYS A 138 -12.18 -5.22 -15.68
N LEU A 139 -11.41 -6.28 -15.95
CA LEU A 139 -11.93 -7.65 -16.02
C LEU A 139 -12.45 -8.14 -14.66
N LEU A 140 -11.76 -7.82 -13.55
CA LEU A 140 -12.26 -8.10 -12.19
C LEU A 140 -13.61 -7.43 -11.91
N GLY A 141 -13.81 -6.20 -12.38
CA GLY A 141 -15.10 -5.50 -12.24
C GLY A 141 -16.21 -6.08 -13.13
N GLN A 142 -15.85 -6.74 -14.24
CA GLN A 142 -16.79 -7.26 -15.24
C GLN A 142 -17.22 -8.71 -14.97
N TYR A 143 -16.36 -9.53 -14.38
CA TYR A 143 -16.61 -10.95 -14.15
C TYR A 143 -16.53 -11.28 -12.66
N GLN A 144 -17.67 -11.48 -12.00
CA GLN A 144 -17.74 -11.73 -10.56
C GLN A 144 -17.31 -13.16 -10.16
N ASP A 145 -17.33 -14.10 -11.11
CA ASP A 145 -16.97 -15.51 -10.90
C ASP A 145 -15.51 -15.84 -11.30
N VAL A 146 -14.74 -14.85 -11.76
CA VAL A 146 -13.35 -15.03 -12.23
C VAL A 146 -12.43 -14.19 -11.36
N ASN A 147 -11.41 -14.84 -10.80
CA ASN A 147 -10.35 -14.14 -10.09
C ASN A 147 -9.20 -13.85 -11.07
N VAL A 148 -8.98 -12.57 -11.40
CA VAL A 148 -7.89 -12.16 -12.29
C VAL A 148 -6.77 -11.59 -11.43
N THR A 149 -5.62 -12.27 -11.41
CA THR A 149 -4.43 -11.80 -10.69
C THR A 149 -3.39 -11.31 -11.70
N TYR A 150 -3.02 -10.03 -11.58
CA TYR A 150 -1.91 -9.44 -12.32
C TYR A 150 -0.66 -9.46 -11.44
N VAL A 151 0.45 -9.98 -11.97
CA VAL A 151 1.74 -10.00 -11.27
C VAL A 151 2.72 -9.08 -12.00
N ASP A 152 3.14 -8.00 -11.33
CA ASP A 152 4.07 -7.00 -11.90
C ASP A 152 5.52 -7.49 -11.87
N ILE A 153 5.84 -8.42 -12.77
CA ILE A 153 7.20 -8.96 -12.91
C ILE A 153 8.19 -7.90 -13.39
N TYR A 154 7.73 -6.89 -14.14
CA TYR A 154 8.61 -5.83 -14.61
C TYR A 154 9.23 -5.07 -13.43
N THR A 155 8.39 -4.64 -12.48
CA THR A 155 8.86 -3.92 -11.29
C THR A 155 9.74 -4.81 -10.42
N ILE A 156 9.35 -6.07 -10.21
CA ILE A 156 10.14 -7.04 -9.43
C ILE A 156 11.52 -7.26 -10.04
N LYS A 157 11.61 -7.50 -11.35
CA LYS A 157 12.90 -7.68 -12.04
C LYS A 157 13.74 -6.40 -12.02
N SER A 158 13.12 -5.23 -12.22
CA SER A 158 13.83 -3.95 -12.20
C SER A 158 14.44 -3.67 -10.82
N ASN A 159 13.72 -3.99 -9.74
CA ASN A 159 14.21 -3.86 -8.37
C ASN A 159 15.34 -4.85 -8.08
N LEU A 160 15.17 -6.11 -8.49
CA LEU A 160 16.20 -7.14 -8.36
C LEU A 160 17.51 -6.70 -9.03
N ILE A 161 17.43 -6.16 -10.24
CA ILE A 161 18.57 -5.63 -10.98
C ILE A 161 19.21 -4.46 -10.21
N ALA A 162 18.42 -3.43 -9.87
CA ALA A 162 18.94 -2.22 -9.21
C ALA A 162 19.53 -2.49 -7.81
N ASN A 163 19.13 -3.57 -7.15
CA ASN A 163 19.53 -3.91 -5.78
C ASN A 163 20.11 -5.33 -5.67
N TYR A 164 20.73 -5.84 -6.74
CA TYR A 164 21.17 -7.25 -6.85
C TYR A 164 22.00 -7.73 -5.63
N SER A 165 22.91 -6.90 -5.13
CA SER A 165 23.73 -7.21 -3.95
C SER A 165 22.93 -7.38 -2.66
N ARG A 166 21.81 -6.67 -2.51
CA ARG A 166 20.87 -6.84 -1.37
C ARG A 166 20.24 -8.23 -1.36
N TYR A 167 20.06 -8.81 -2.54
CA TYR A 167 19.47 -10.14 -2.73
C TYR A 167 20.52 -11.26 -2.78
N GLY A 168 21.78 -10.95 -2.45
CA GLY A 168 22.87 -11.93 -2.42
C GLY A 168 23.55 -12.18 -3.76
N PHE A 169 23.20 -11.45 -4.82
CA PHE A 169 23.87 -11.60 -6.11
C PHE A 169 25.20 -10.85 -6.12
N GLU A 170 26.24 -11.49 -6.62
CA GLU A 170 27.56 -10.86 -6.79
C GLU A 170 27.64 -9.97 -8.04
N GLN A 171 26.75 -10.20 -9.02
CA GLN A 171 26.80 -9.54 -10.33
C GLN A 171 25.40 -9.10 -10.80
N GLU A 172 25.33 -7.92 -11.42
CA GLU A 172 24.09 -7.27 -11.83
C GLU A 172 23.55 -7.79 -13.18
N PHE A 173 24.38 -7.76 -14.23
CA PHE A 173 23.97 -7.96 -15.63
C PHE A 173 24.68 -9.08 -16.38
N MET A 174 25.35 -10.00 -15.68
CA MET A 174 26.02 -11.11 -16.34
C MET A 174 25.06 -12.27 -16.58
N ALA A 175 24.84 -12.66 -17.83
CA ALA A 175 24.10 -13.89 -18.12
C ALA A 175 24.84 -15.10 -17.54
N CYS A 176 24.16 -15.91 -16.71
CA CYS A 176 24.74 -17.13 -16.15
C CYS A 176 25.19 -18.11 -17.24
N CYS A 177 24.47 -18.17 -18.36
CA CYS A 177 24.82 -19.03 -19.48
C CYS A 177 24.99 -18.23 -20.77
N GLY A 178 26.15 -18.34 -21.38
CA GLY A 178 26.46 -17.65 -22.63
C GLY A 178 27.93 -17.71 -23.00
N TYR A 179 28.31 -16.85 -23.94
CA TYR A 179 29.65 -16.74 -24.48
C TYR A 179 29.93 -15.25 -24.76
N GLY A 180 31.07 -14.72 -24.32
CA GLY A 180 31.43 -13.31 -24.54
C GLY A 180 32.15 -12.65 -23.36
N GLY A 181 32.01 -13.23 -22.15
CA GLY A 181 32.63 -12.69 -20.93
C GLY A 181 31.97 -11.39 -20.41
N PRO A 182 32.51 -10.81 -19.33
CA PRO A 182 31.94 -9.60 -18.72
C PRO A 182 31.91 -8.42 -19.70
N PRO A 183 30.91 -7.52 -19.62
CA PRO A 183 29.91 -7.42 -18.54
C PRO A 183 28.62 -8.22 -18.74
N LEU A 184 28.33 -8.73 -19.94
CA LEU A 184 27.01 -9.33 -20.27
C LEU A 184 27.02 -10.85 -20.48
N ASN A 185 28.20 -11.46 -20.65
CA ASN A 185 28.40 -12.89 -20.98
C ASN A 185 27.37 -13.44 -22.00
N TYR A 186 27.18 -12.73 -23.11
CA TYR A 186 26.14 -13.03 -24.09
C TYR A 186 26.61 -12.75 -25.53
N ASP A 187 26.28 -13.66 -26.45
CA ASP A 187 26.48 -13.52 -27.90
C ASP A 187 25.26 -14.09 -28.61
N ALA A 188 24.52 -13.25 -29.35
CA ALA A 188 23.28 -13.63 -30.00
C ALA A 188 23.41 -14.74 -31.06
N ARG A 189 24.64 -15.13 -31.42
CA ARG A 189 24.90 -16.14 -32.46
C ARG A 189 25.00 -17.56 -31.90
N ILE A 190 25.09 -17.73 -30.58
CA ILE A 190 25.25 -19.03 -29.91
C ILE A 190 24.30 -19.14 -28.71
N TYR A 191 23.54 -20.23 -28.63
CA TYR A 191 22.61 -20.47 -27.54
C TYR A 191 23.28 -21.11 -26.34
N CYS A 192 22.72 -20.88 -25.16
CA CYS A 192 23.12 -21.58 -23.95
C CYS A 192 23.09 -23.12 -24.14
N GLY A 193 24.20 -23.80 -23.83
CA GLY A 193 24.37 -25.24 -24.05
C GLY A 193 24.79 -25.65 -25.46
N GLU A 194 24.73 -24.73 -26.44
CA GLU A 194 25.14 -24.99 -27.82
C GLU A 194 26.68 -24.98 -27.95
N THR A 195 27.20 -25.81 -28.86
CA THR A 195 28.57 -25.69 -29.37
C THR A 195 28.53 -25.31 -30.84
N LYS A 196 29.13 -24.17 -31.19
CA LYS A 196 29.10 -23.61 -32.53
C LYS A 196 30.46 -23.11 -32.95
N ALA A 197 30.79 -23.19 -34.24
CA ALA A 197 31.98 -22.56 -34.78
C ALA A 197 31.72 -21.05 -34.95
N LEU A 198 32.31 -20.22 -34.09
CA LEU A 198 32.30 -18.76 -34.24
C LEU A 198 33.72 -18.27 -34.55
N ASN A 199 33.86 -17.46 -35.60
CA ASN A 199 35.14 -16.87 -36.02
C ASN A 199 36.29 -17.90 -36.18
N GLY A 200 35.97 -19.11 -36.68
CA GLY A 200 36.95 -20.18 -36.91
C GLY A 200 37.34 -21.01 -35.68
N SER A 201 36.76 -20.74 -34.51
CA SER A 201 36.96 -21.53 -33.29
C SER A 201 35.67 -22.20 -32.84
N SER A 202 35.75 -23.46 -32.40
CA SER A 202 34.63 -24.15 -31.75
C SER A 202 34.43 -23.55 -30.36
N VAL A 203 33.27 -22.94 -30.14
CA VAL A 203 32.91 -22.29 -28.87
C VAL A 203 31.68 -22.96 -28.29
N THR A 204 31.68 -23.17 -26.98
CA THR A 204 30.54 -23.73 -26.24
C THR A 204 30.05 -22.70 -25.25
N ALA A 205 28.76 -22.32 -25.32
CA ALA A 205 28.15 -21.49 -24.30
C ALA A 205 27.84 -22.36 -23.07
N LYS A 206 28.55 -22.11 -21.97
CA LYS A 206 28.44 -22.91 -20.75
C LYS A 206 27.60 -22.17 -19.71
N GLY A 207 26.82 -22.94 -18.94
CA GLY A 207 26.14 -22.42 -17.75
C GLY A 207 27.14 -22.11 -16.64
N CYS A 208 26.70 -21.32 -15.66
CA CYS A 208 27.45 -21.05 -14.46
C CYS A 208 27.57 -22.32 -13.60
N ASN A 209 28.74 -22.54 -12.99
CA ASN A 209 28.93 -23.62 -12.03
C ASN A 209 28.36 -23.17 -10.67
N ASP A 210 27.56 -24.02 -10.04
CA ASP A 210 26.96 -23.84 -8.71
C ASP A 210 26.12 -22.56 -8.51
N SER A 211 24.87 -22.60 -8.97
CA SER A 211 23.79 -21.71 -8.50
C SER A 211 22.94 -22.35 -7.39
N THR A 212 23.57 -23.14 -6.50
CA THR A 212 22.90 -23.80 -5.35
C THR A 212 22.74 -22.91 -4.12
N GLU A 213 22.90 -21.58 -4.25
CA GLU A 213 22.32 -20.69 -3.27
C GLU A 213 20.82 -20.58 -3.54
N TYR A 214 20.05 -21.35 -2.77
CA TYR A 214 18.62 -21.18 -2.62
C TYR A 214 18.35 -19.75 -2.13
N ILE A 215 18.20 -18.81 -3.06
CA ILE A 215 17.48 -17.58 -2.79
C ILE A 215 16.04 -18.03 -2.67
N THR A 216 15.65 -18.28 -1.41
CA THR A 216 14.26 -18.24 -1.03
C THR A 216 13.85 -16.81 -1.34
N LEU A 217 13.23 -16.59 -2.51
CA LEU A 217 12.46 -15.39 -2.75
C LEU A 217 11.37 -15.43 -1.68
N MET A 218 11.67 -14.86 -0.51
CA MET A 218 10.65 -14.46 0.42
C MET A 218 9.78 -13.53 -0.41
N LEU A 219 8.65 -14.04 -0.92
CA LEU A 219 7.42 -13.24 -1.03
C LEU A 219 7.50 -12.28 0.14
N GLN A 220 7.64 -10.99 -0.12
CA GLN A 220 8.04 -10.03 0.90
C GLN A 220 6.96 -10.08 1.97
N ILE A 221 7.19 -10.90 3.00
CA ILE A 221 6.19 -11.19 4.01
C ILE A 221 5.98 -9.84 4.66
N SER A 222 4.75 -9.32 4.55
CA SER A 222 4.32 -8.15 5.28
C SER A 222 4.88 -8.26 6.70
N ILE A 223 5.73 -7.31 7.08
CA ILE A 223 6.56 -7.38 8.30
C ILE A 223 5.67 -7.53 9.53
N TYR A 224 4.41 -7.09 9.41
CA TYR A 224 3.38 -7.26 10.41
C TYR A 224 2.27 -8.20 9.89
N PRO A 225 1.97 -9.30 10.58
CA PRO A 225 0.92 -10.22 10.15
C PRO A 225 -0.50 -9.68 10.35
N ALA A 226 -0.65 -8.60 11.14
CA ALA A 226 -1.91 -7.88 11.36
C ALA A 226 -1.64 -6.41 11.77
N VAL A 227 -2.61 -5.53 11.54
CA VAL A 227 -2.57 -4.11 11.96
C VAL A 227 -3.84 -3.75 12.72
N PHE A 228 -3.68 -3.14 13.90
CA PHE A 228 -4.78 -2.60 14.70
C PHE A 228 -4.64 -1.08 14.79
N ASN A 229 -5.61 -0.35 14.27
CA ASN A 229 -5.57 1.11 14.22
C ASN A 229 -6.51 1.75 15.25
N PHE A 230 -6.07 2.83 15.87
CA PHE A 230 -6.80 3.64 16.84
C PHE A 230 -6.66 5.10 16.43
N GLY A 231 -7.67 5.92 16.63
CA GLY A 231 -7.59 7.29 16.17
C GLY A 231 -8.89 8.03 16.03
N ASP A 232 -8.81 9.13 15.30
CA ASP A 232 -9.93 9.96 14.91
C ASP A 232 -10.29 9.83 13.42
N SER A 233 -10.87 10.89 12.85
CA SER A 233 -11.35 10.90 11.47
C SER A 233 -10.24 10.81 10.43
N ASN A 234 -8.99 11.15 10.78
CA ASN A 234 -7.85 10.99 9.87
C ASN A 234 -7.53 9.53 9.54
N SER A 235 -8.07 8.59 10.32
CA SER A 235 -7.90 7.16 10.10
C SER A 235 -9.17 6.34 10.26
N ASP A 236 -10.35 6.94 10.40
CA ASP A 236 -11.63 6.21 10.54
C ASP A 236 -12.07 5.55 9.22
N SER A 237 -12.22 4.23 9.23
CA SER A 237 -12.71 3.46 8.08
C SER A 237 -14.22 3.18 8.11
N GLY A 238 -14.99 3.81 9.01
CA GLY A 238 -16.45 3.78 9.07
C GLY A 238 -17.05 3.51 10.46
N ASN A 239 -16.25 3.51 11.54
CA ASN A 239 -16.76 3.25 12.89
C ASN A 239 -17.73 4.33 13.38
N LEU A 240 -17.48 5.62 13.12
CA LEU A 240 -18.43 6.65 13.56
C LEU A 240 -19.79 6.46 12.87
N VAL A 241 -19.77 6.26 11.56
CA VAL A 241 -20.97 6.07 10.72
C VAL A 241 -21.76 4.85 11.19
N ALA A 242 -21.10 3.70 11.33
CA ALA A 242 -21.73 2.48 11.82
C ALA A 242 -22.24 2.61 13.28
N GLY A 243 -21.44 3.22 14.15
CA GLY A 243 -21.75 3.36 15.58
C GLY A 243 -22.86 4.36 15.89
N MET A 244 -23.03 5.39 15.05
CA MET A 244 -24.04 6.44 15.21
C MET A 244 -25.26 6.25 14.30
N ALA A 245 -25.30 5.18 13.51
CA ALA A 245 -26.31 4.95 12.47
C ALA A 245 -26.44 6.15 11.50
N ASP A 246 -25.31 6.78 11.19
CA ASP A 246 -25.23 7.92 10.27
C ASP A 246 -24.88 7.43 8.85
N ASN A 247 -24.86 8.33 7.86
CA ASN A 247 -24.38 8.05 6.52
C ASN A 247 -23.63 9.27 5.96
N LEU A 248 -22.38 9.05 5.55
CA LEU A 248 -21.69 10.01 4.70
C LEU A 248 -22.39 10.09 3.34
N GLN A 249 -22.59 11.31 2.86
CA GLN A 249 -23.21 11.57 1.56
C GLN A 249 -22.15 11.59 0.45
N LEU A 250 -22.56 11.34 -0.78
CA LEU A 250 -21.75 11.74 -1.94
C LEU A 250 -21.49 13.25 -1.85
N PRO A 251 -20.28 13.75 -2.18
CA PRO A 251 -19.23 13.08 -2.95
C PRO A 251 -18.16 12.31 -2.15
N ASN A 252 -18.34 12.00 -0.87
CA ASN A 252 -17.35 11.22 -0.11
C ASN A 252 -17.11 9.85 -0.75
N GLY A 253 -15.85 9.43 -0.84
CA GLY A 253 -15.41 8.17 -1.45
C GLY A 253 -15.47 8.10 -2.98
N GLN A 254 -15.80 9.19 -3.68
CA GLN A 254 -15.93 9.22 -5.15
C GLN A 254 -14.67 8.83 -5.94
N THR A 255 -13.45 9.06 -5.46
CA THR A 255 -12.22 8.86 -6.26
C THR A 255 -11.76 7.40 -6.25
N TYR A 256 -11.84 6.73 -5.10
CA TYR A 256 -11.39 5.34 -4.96
C TYR A 256 -12.54 4.35 -4.82
N PHE A 257 -13.46 4.59 -3.89
CA PHE A 257 -14.52 3.64 -3.54
C PHE A 257 -15.74 3.73 -4.46
N GLN A 258 -15.87 4.84 -5.21
CA GLN A 258 -17.02 5.15 -6.09
C GLN A 258 -18.36 5.25 -5.35
N LYS A 259 -18.31 5.34 -4.01
CA LYS A 259 -19.45 5.49 -3.10
C LYS A 259 -18.94 5.90 -1.71
N PRO A 260 -19.81 6.46 -0.84
CA PRO A 260 -19.45 6.69 0.55
C PRO A 260 -18.99 5.40 1.24
N SER A 261 -17.78 5.40 1.78
CA SER A 261 -17.13 4.24 2.40
C SER A 261 -16.99 4.34 3.92
N GLY A 262 -17.54 5.40 4.52
CA GLY A 262 -17.35 5.73 5.93
C GLY A 262 -16.09 6.54 6.24
N ARG A 263 -15.23 6.79 5.23
CA ARG A 263 -14.05 7.65 5.34
C ARG A 263 -14.40 9.11 5.04
N PHE A 264 -13.93 10.03 5.88
CA PHE A 264 -14.11 11.47 5.73
C PHE A 264 -13.12 12.03 4.70
N CYS A 265 -13.27 11.62 3.44
CA CYS A 265 -12.38 11.91 2.32
C CYS A 265 -13.12 11.66 1.00
N ASP A 266 -12.66 12.26 -0.10
CA ASP A 266 -13.10 11.87 -1.45
C ASP A 266 -12.65 10.47 -1.85
N GLY A 267 -11.72 9.85 -1.12
CA GLY A 267 -11.23 8.49 -1.37
C GLY A 267 -10.65 7.84 -0.12
N ARG A 268 -9.36 7.48 -0.19
CA ARG A 268 -8.58 6.80 0.84
C ARG A 268 -7.98 7.77 1.85
N LEU A 269 -7.76 7.26 3.05
CA LEU A 269 -7.03 7.92 4.13
C LEU A 269 -5.56 7.50 4.13
N ILE A 270 -4.72 8.21 4.90
CA ILE A 270 -3.28 7.85 5.06
C ILE A 270 -3.12 6.38 5.43
N ILE A 271 -3.94 5.88 6.36
CA ILE A 271 -3.89 4.47 6.81
C ILE A 271 -4.11 3.49 5.65
N ASP A 272 -4.98 3.80 4.70
CA ASP A 272 -5.25 2.89 3.56
C ASP A 272 -4.02 2.77 2.65
N PHE A 273 -3.33 3.88 2.38
CA PHE A 273 -2.08 3.86 1.61
C PHE A 273 -0.97 3.11 2.35
N LEU A 274 -0.91 3.21 3.67
CA LEU A 274 0.04 2.45 4.48
C LEU A 274 -0.29 0.95 4.46
N MET A 275 -1.57 0.57 4.49
CA MET A 275 -1.99 -0.83 4.30
C MET A 275 -1.63 -1.36 2.92
N ASP A 276 -1.88 -0.58 1.86
CA ASP A 276 -1.47 -0.92 0.48
C ASP A 276 0.06 -1.14 0.40
N ALA A 277 0.86 -0.25 1.01
CA ALA A 277 2.32 -0.36 1.03
C ALA A 277 2.84 -1.56 1.84
N MET A 278 2.08 -2.03 2.83
CA MET A 278 2.36 -3.25 3.60
C MET A 278 1.82 -4.51 2.92
N GLU A 279 1.19 -4.40 1.75
CA GLU A 279 0.50 -5.50 1.05
C GLU A 279 -0.57 -6.17 1.93
N LEU A 280 -1.28 -5.36 2.72
CA LEU A 280 -2.36 -5.80 3.59
C LEU A 280 -3.70 -5.27 3.09
N PRO A 281 -4.81 -6.01 3.32
CA PRO A 281 -6.14 -5.51 2.97
C PRO A 281 -6.47 -4.24 3.77
N LEU A 282 -7.25 -3.35 3.18
CA LEU A 282 -7.78 -2.18 3.89
C LEU A 282 -8.49 -2.59 5.17
N LEU A 283 -8.28 -1.83 6.25
CA LEU A 283 -8.82 -2.20 7.55
C LEU A 283 -10.34 -2.01 7.61
N ASN A 284 -11.03 -3.09 7.97
CA ASN A 284 -12.46 -3.06 8.25
C ASN A 284 -12.72 -2.32 9.58
N PRO A 285 -13.76 -1.46 9.65
CA PRO A 285 -14.18 -0.85 10.90
C PRO A 285 -14.74 -1.91 11.86
N TYR A 286 -14.33 -1.84 13.12
CA TYR A 286 -14.75 -2.78 14.17
C TYR A 286 -16.27 -2.79 14.42
N LEU A 287 -16.92 -1.63 14.29
CA LEU A 287 -18.35 -1.46 14.58
C LEU A 287 -19.27 -1.86 13.42
N GLU A 288 -18.74 -2.14 12.23
CA GLU A 288 -19.56 -2.62 11.11
C GLU A 288 -19.88 -4.10 11.27
N SER A 289 -21.17 -4.41 11.31
CA SER A 289 -21.68 -5.74 11.59
C SER A 289 -22.09 -6.52 10.33
N ILE A 290 -22.44 -5.82 9.24
CA ILE A 290 -22.99 -6.42 8.03
C ILE A 290 -22.02 -6.17 6.85
N ALA A 291 -21.00 -7.01 6.75
CA ALA A 291 -20.14 -7.10 5.56
C ALA A 291 -19.30 -8.39 5.49
N ALA A 292 -19.53 -9.37 6.38
CA ALA A 292 -18.58 -10.44 6.69
C ALA A 292 -17.13 -9.92 6.86
N PRO A 293 -16.90 -8.92 7.74
CA PRO A 293 -15.58 -8.30 7.85
C PRO A 293 -14.55 -9.37 8.26
N ILE A 294 -13.55 -9.55 7.40
CA ILE A 294 -12.42 -10.43 7.66
C ILE A 294 -11.43 -9.62 8.50
N PHE A 295 -11.33 -9.93 9.79
CA PHE A 295 -10.40 -9.31 10.74
C PHE A 295 -9.09 -10.08 10.89
N LYS A 296 -8.85 -11.09 10.04
CA LYS A 296 -7.65 -11.96 10.08
C LYS A 296 -6.35 -11.16 10.07
N ARG A 297 -6.32 -10.05 9.32
CA ARG A 297 -5.17 -9.14 9.18
C ARG A 297 -5.32 -7.87 10.02
N GLY A 298 -6.19 -7.91 11.03
CA GLY A 298 -6.47 -6.80 11.93
C GLY A 298 -7.74 -6.02 11.60
N CYS A 299 -7.97 -4.94 12.35
CA CYS A 299 -9.18 -4.12 12.26
C CYS A 299 -8.92 -2.69 12.75
N ASN A 300 -9.87 -1.80 12.43
CA ASN A 300 -9.78 -0.39 12.79
C ASN A 300 -10.77 -0.03 13.90
N PHE A 301 -10.29 0.63 14.95
CA PHE A 301 -11.07 1.16 16.07
C PHE A 301 -11.16 2.68 16.05
N ALA A 302 -10.44 3.36 15.15
CA ALA A 302 -10.53 4.81 15.00
C ALA A 302 -11.95 5.25 14.66
N ALA A 303 -12.38 6.36 15.24
CA ALA A 303 -13.72 6.90 15.03
C ALA A 303 -13.66 8.42 14.86
N ALA A 304 -14.30 8.93 13.83
CA ALA A 304 -14.31 10.36 13.53
C ALA A 304 -14.78 11.20 14.73
N GLY A 305 -14.10 12.34 14.96
CA GLY A 305 -14.35 13.21 16.11
C GLY A 305 -13.91 12.65 17.48
N ALA A 306 -13.28 11.48 17.53
CA ALA A 306 -12.77 10.92 18.78
C ALA A 306 -11.71 11.82 19.42
N THR A 307 -11.72 11.81 20.75
CA THR A 307 -10.75 12.51 21.61
C THR A 307 -9.99 11.49 22.45
N THR A 308 -8.78 11.85 22.89
CA THR A 308 -8.05 11.06 23.87
C THR A 308 -8.77 11.07 25.22
N LEU A 309 -9.28 12.24 25.62
CA LEU A 309 -10.05 12.41 26.84
C LEU A 309 -11.44 11.75 26.74
N PRO A 310 -12.08 11.41 27.87
CA PRO A 310 -13.42 10.85 27.87
C PRO A 310 -14.44 11.77 27.20
N ALA A 311 -15.35 11.18 26.41
CA ALA A 311 -16.45 11.90 25.81
C ALA A 311 -17.38 12.52 26.87
N THR A 312 -17.89 13.71 26.58
CA THR A 312 -18.89 14.42 27.39
C THR A 312 -20.20 14.51 26.61
N ALA A 313 -21.26 15.05 27.23
CA ALA A 313 -22.53 15.29 26.54
C ALA A 313 -22.40 16.22 25.31
N ASN A 314 -21.33 17.02 25.22
CA ASN A 314 -21.06 17.92 24.10
C ASN A 314 -20.12 17.32 23.05
N SER A 315 -19.64 16.08 23.26
CA SER A 315 -18.73 15.43 22.31
C SER A 315 -19.49 14.93 21.09
N VAL A 316 -18.95 15.20 19.90
CA VAL A 316 -19.51 14.73 18.63
C VAL A 316 -19.31 13.23 18.40
N CYS A 317 -18.45 12.59 19.20
CA CYS A 317 -18.14 11.17 19.12
C CYS A 317 -18.09 10.56 20.53
N PRO A 318 -18.81 9.46 20.79
CA PRO A 318 -18.77 8.76 22.08
C PRO A 318 -17.55 7.84 22.22
N PHE A 319 -16.86 7.52 21.12
CA PHE A 319 -15.79 6.51 21.05
C PHE A 319 -14.40 7.12 21.32
N SER A 320 -14.22 7.71 22.51
CA SER A 320 -12.91 8.21 22.96
C SER A 320 -11.82 7.13 22.92
N PHE A 321 -10.54 7.52 22.94
CA PHE A 321 -9.41 6.57 22.90
C PHE A 321 -9.53 5.43 23.93
N LYS A 322 -9.95 5.76 25.15
CA LYS A 322 -10.21 4.76 26.21
C LYS A 322 -11.26 3.72 25.79
N ILE A 323 -12.30 4.14 25.08
CA ILE A 323 -13.34 3.25 24.54
C ILE A 323 -12.78 2.41 23.40
N GLN A 324 -11.98 2.99 22.50
CA GLN A 324 -11.35 2.24 21.41
C GLN A 324 -10.41 1.14 21.95
N VAL A 325 -9.62 1.44 22.98
CA VAL A 325 -8.81 0.43 23.68
C VAL A 325 -9.71 -0.65 24.29
N ALA A 326 -10.81 -0.29 24.95
CA ALA A 326 -11.74 -1.27 25.52
C ALA A 326 -12.41 -2.15 24.45
N GLN A 327 -12.72 -1.60 23.28
CA GLN A 327 -13.22 -2.33 22.12
C GLN A 327 -12.19 -3.35 21.63
N PHE A 328 -10.91 -2.96 21.54
CA PHE A 328 -9.82 -3.90 21.21
C PHE A 328 -9.69 -5.02 22.24
N LEU A 329 -9.71 -4.72 23.54
CA LEU A 329 -9.61 -5.75 24.58
C LEU A 329 -10.78 -6.74 24.50
N ARG A 330 -12.00 -6.24 24.28
CA ARG A 330 -13.17 -7.08 24.05
C ARG A 330 -13.02 -7.93 22.79
N PHE A 331 -12.57 -7.33 21.68
CA PHE A 331 -12.32 -8.02 20.42
C PHE A 331 -11.32 -9.16 20.62
N LYS A 332 -10.15 -8.87 21.20
CA LYS A 332 -9.09 -9.84 21.49
C LYS A 332 -9.64 -11.00 22.32
N ALA A 333 -10.27 -10.71 23.46
CA ALA A 333 -10.80 -11.73 24.35
C ALA A 333 -11.81 -12.65 23.63
N LYS A 334 -12.71 -12.07 22.82
CA LYS A 334 -13.69 -12.84 22.05
C LYS A 334 -13.07 -13.63 20.91
N ALA A 335 -12.10 -13.06 20.21
CA ALA A 335 -11.40 -13.75 19.13
C ALA A 335 -10.67 -14.99 19.65
N MET A 336 -9.94 -14.85 20.77
CA MET A 336 -9.23 -15.97 21.38
C MET A 336 -10.20 -17.05 21.90
N ASP A 337 -11.31 -16.66 22.55
CA ASP A 337 -12.34 -17.61 23.01
C ASP A 337 -12.95 -18.41 21.84
N ILE A 338 -13.21 -17.76 20.70
CA ILE A 338 -13.75 -18.43 19.51
C ILE A 338 -12.72 -19.39 18.90
N LEU A 339 -11.47 -18.95 18.73
CA LEU A 339 -10.41 -19.74 18.11
C LEU A 339 -10.03 -20.98 18.93
N THR A 340 -10.13 -20.92 20.26
CA THR A 340 -9.93 -22.11 21.12
C THR A 340 -11.02 -23.18 20.95
N LYS A 341 -12.23 -22.79 20.54
CA LYS A 341 -13.38 -23.69 20.39
C LYS A 341 -13.50 -24.29 18.99
N SER A 342 -13.04 -23.59 17.96
CA SER A 342 -13.18 -24.05 16.58
C SER A 342 -12.19 -23.39 15.63
N ARG A 343 -11.53 -24.21 14.80
CA ARG A 343 -10.69 -23.76 13.68
C ARG A 343 -11.49 -23.18 12.50
N LYS A 344 -12.82 -23.25 12.54
CA LYS A 344 -13.71 -22.69 11.49
C LYS A 344 -13.49 -21.20 11.28
N TYR A 345 -13.03 -20.49 12.31
CA TYR A 345 -12.88 -19.04 12.32
C TYR A 345 -11.46 -18.54 12.04
N ASP A 346 -10.49 -19.44 11.81
CA ASP A 346 -9.08 -19.11 11.51
C ASP A 346 -8.92 -18.23 10.27
N LYS A 347 -9.88 -18.31 9.33
CA LYS A 347 -9.90 -17.47 8.13
C LYS A 347 -10.45 -16.07 8.34
N TYR A 348 -11.12 -15.80 9.47
CA TYR A 348 -11.78 -14.53 9.77
C TYR A 348 -11.11 -13.75 10.91
N LEU A 349 -10.43 -14.42 11.83
CA LEU A 349 -9.88 -13.83 13.04
C LEU A 349 -8.35 -13.94 13.07
N PRO A 350 -7.66 -12.98 13.72
CA PRO A 350 -6.20 -13.01 13.81
C PRO A 350 -5.77 -14.15 14.74
N ALA A 351 -4.72 -14.87 14.34
CA ALA A 351 -4.10 -15.88 15.19
C ALA A 351 -3.50 -15.24 16.45
N GLN A 352 -3.39 -16.01 17.53
CA GLN A 352 -2.87 -15.49 18.80
C GLN A 352 -1.45 -14.92 18.67
N ASP A 353 -0.59 -15.58 17.89
CA ASP A 353 0.79 -15.13 17.66
C ASP A 353 0.87 -13.88 16.78
N TYR A 354 -0.18 -13.55 16.03
CA TYR A 354 -0.24 -12.30 15.26
C TYR A 354 -0.32 -11.10 16.17
N LEU A 355 -0.98 -11.20 17.33
CA LEU A 355 -1.17 -10.07 18.24
C LEU A 355 0.17 -9.50 18.75
N ALA A 356 1.10 -10.38 19.16
CA ALA A 356 2.42 -9.95 19.62
C ALA A 356 3.31 -9.38 18.50
N LYS A 357 3.04 -9.78 17.24
CA LYS A 357 3.76 -9.32 16.05
C LYS A 357 3.04 -8.20 15.31
N ALA A 358 1.83 -7.81 15.74
CA ALA A 358 1.00 -6.85 15.03
C ALA A 358 1.54 -5.43 15.18
N LEU A 359 1.21 -4.59 14.20
CA LEU A 359 1.42 -3.15 14.27
C LEU A 359 0.19 -2.47 14.90
N TYR A 360 0.43 -1.59 15.87
CA TYR A 360 -0.58 -0.80 16.55
C TYR A 360 -0.40 0.66 16.15
N MET A 361 -1.35 1.22 15.41
CA MET A 361 -1.25 2.56 14.81
C MET A 361 -2.15 3.55 15.52
N PHE A 362 -1.67 4.79 15.68
CA PHE A 362 -2.36 5.85 16.43
C PHE A 362 -2.32 7.19 15.70
N ASP A 363 -3.49 7.80 15.50
CA ASP A 363 -3.65 9.19 15.03
C ASP A 363 -4.79 9.85 15.84
N ILE A 364 -4.44 10.44 16.99
CA ILE A 364 -5.40 10.96 17.96
C ILE A 364 -4.85 12.15 18.76
N GLY A 365 -5.74 13.00 19.28
CA GLY A 365 -5.40 14.17 20.11
C GLY A 365 -5.68 15.50 19.42
N GLN A 366 -5.84 15.51 18.09
CA GLN A 366 -6.17 16.73 17.33
C GLN A 366 -7.50 17.34 17.82
N ASN A 367 -8.52 16.51 18.00
CA ASN A 367 -9.84 16.97 18.45
C ASN A 367 -9.83 17.51 19.88
N ASP A 368 -8.96 17.00 20.76
CA ASP A 368 -8.80 17.51 22.13
C ASP A 368 -8.33 18.97 22.11
N LEU A 369 -7.37 19.29 21.24
CA LEU A 369 -6.88 20.66 21.05
C LEU A 369 -7.91 21.53 20.33
N ALA A 370 -8.43 21.06 19.19
CA ALA A 370 -9.38 21.80 18.36
C ALA A 370 -10.64 22.18 19.14
N GLY A 371 -11.26 21.22 19.82
CA GLY A 371 -12.46 21.45 20.63
C GLY A 371 -12.22 22.40 21.79
N ALA A 372 -11.01 22.40 22.38
CA ALA A 372 -10.68 23.28 23.49
C ALA A 372 -10.67 24.76 23.09
N PHE A 373 -10.21 25.12 21.89
CA PHE A 373 -10.16 26.51 21.42
C PHE A 373 -11.54 27.19 21.28
N TYR A 374 -12.64 26.41 21.21
CA TYR A 374 -13.98 26.99 21.17
C TYR A 374 -14.42 27.63 22.50
N SER A 375 -13.76 27.33 23.60
CA SER A 375 -14.13 27.83 24.94
C SER A 375 -12.96 28.25 25.82
N LYS A 376 -11.72 27.98 25.41
CA LYS A 376 -10.51 28.23 26.19
C LYS A 376 -9.55 29.18 25.48
N THR A 377 -8.78 29.91 26.27
CA THR A 377 -7.62 30.70 25.82
C THR A 377 -6.45 29.78 25.44
N LEU A 378 -5.48 30.29 24.69
CA LEU A 378 -4.26 29.54 24.34
C LEU A 378 -3.58 28.94 25.57
N ASP A 379 -3.34 29.73 26.62
CA ASP A 379 -2.67 29.26 27.85
C ASP A 379 -3.40 28.09 28.50
N GLN A 380 -4.74 28.14 28.52
CA GLN A 380 -5.56 27.04 29.04
C GLN A 380 -5.53 25.79 28.14
N VAL A 381 -5.42 25.96 26.82
CA VAL A 381 -5.22 24.83 25.88
C VAL A 381 -3.85 24.21 26.12
N LEU A 382 -2.78 25.01 26.18
CA LEU A 382 -1.42 24.54 26.44
C LEU A 382 -1.32 23.80 27.80
N ALA A 383 -1.99 24.32 28.83
CA ALA A 383 -2.04 23.70 30.16
C ALA A 383 -2.79 22.35 30.18
N SER A 384 -3.62 22.06 29.17
CA SER A 384 -4.36 20.79 29.08
C SER A 384 -3.57 19.65 28.43
N ILE A 385 -2.50 19.95 27.68
CA ILE A 385 -1.69 18.98 26.93
C ILE A 385 -1.18 17.83 27.83
N PRO A 386 -0.63 18.07 29.04
CA PRO A 386 -0.16 16.98 29.90
C PRO A 386 -1.27 15.98 30.27
N ILE A 387 -2.51 16.45 30.46
CA ILE A 387 -3.65 15.60 30.81
C ILE A 387 -4.04 14.72 29.61
N ILE A 388 -4.06 15.30 28.40
CA ILE A 388 -4.32 14.57 27.15
C ILE A 388 -3.27 13.47 26.96
N LEU A 389 -1.98 13.80 27.10
CA LEU A 389 -0.88 12.84 26.94
C LEU A 389 -0.87 11.77 28.03
N SER A 390 -1.27 12.09 29.26
CA SER A 390 -1.44 11.09 30.32
C SER A 390 -2.52 10.07 29.95
N ALA A 391 -3.67 10.52 29.44
CA ALA A 391 -4.73 9.62 29.00
C ALA A 391 -4.31 8.75 27.80
N PHE A 392 -3.49 9.29 26.89
CA PHE A 392 -2.88 8.51 25.81
C PHE A 392 -1.90 7.47 26.36
N GLN A 393 -1.00 7.86 27.27
CA GLN A 393 -0.05 6.94 27.91
C GLN A 393 -0.77 5.78 28.61
N ASP A 394 -1.87 6.03 29.31
CA ASP A 394 -2.68 5.00 29.99
C ASP A 394 -3.24 3.96 29.01
N GLY A 395 -3.68 4.40 27.82
CA GLY A 395 -4.14 3.50 26.78
C GLY A 395 -3.02 2.66 26.17
N ILE A 396 -1.86 3.27 25.92
CA ILE A 396 -0.65 2.56 25.44
C ILE A 396 -0.20 1.51 26.45
N GLN A 397 -0.14 1.85 27.75
CA GLN A 397 0.21 0.90 28.82
C GLN A 397 -0.74 -0.30 28.80
N LYS A 398 -2.06 -0.08 28.69
CA LYS A 398 -3.03 -1.19 28.62
C LYS A 398 -2.84 -2.09 27.41
N LEU A 399 -2.55 -1.51 26.24
CA LEU A 399 -2.27 -2.30 25.04
C LEU A 399 -0.98 -3.12 25.21
N TYR A 400 0.06 -2.51 25.79
CA TYR A 400 1.33 -3.17 26.11
C TYR A 400 1.15 -4.33 27.10
N ASP A 401 0.40 -4.12 28.18
CA ASP A 401 0.06 -5.15 29.18
C ASP A 401 -0.69 -6.33 28.53
N GLU A 402 -1.37 -6.04 27.42
CA GLU A 402 -2.14 -7.00 26.63
C GLU A 402 -1.34 -7.55 25.43
N GLY A 403 -0.02 -7.43 25.46
CA GLY A 403 0.88 -8.10 24.53
C GLY A 403 1.18 -7.31 23.25
N ALA A 404 0.71 -6.07 23.10
CA ALA A 404 1.12 -5.22 21.98
C ALA A 404 2.61 -4.86 22.10
N ARG A 405 3.35 -4.93 20.99
CA ARG A 405 4.80 -4.69 20.96
C ARG A 405 5.29 -3.73 19.88
N ASN A 406 4.51 -3.43 18.84
CA ASN A 406 4.93 -2.52 17.78
C ASN A 406 3.96 -1.34 17.73
N PHE A 407 4.36 -0.19 18.24
CA PHE A 407 3.56 1.03 18.31
C PHE A 407 4.02 2.03 17.25
N TRP A 408 3.09 2.57 16.49
CA TRP A 408 3.32 3.56 15.44
C TRP A 408 2.42 4.77 15.69
N ILE A 409 3.02 5.86 16.13
CA ILE A 409 2.32 6.98 16.74
C ILE A 409 2.51 8.22 15.87
N HIS A 410 1.45 8.65 15.19
CA HIS A 410 1.43 9.94 14.50
C HIS A 410 1.30 11.08 15.52
N ASN A 411 2.02 12.17 15.27
CA ASN A 411 1.76 13.43 15.93
C ASN A 411 0.53 14.14 15.30
N THR A 412 0.13 15.33 15.78
CA THR A 412 -1.01 16.05 15.19
C THR A 412 -0.58 16.97 14.04
N GLY A 413 -1.47 17.26 13.10
CA GLY A 413 -1.22 18.17 11.98
C GLY A 413 -1.22 19.67 12.34
N PRO A 414 -0.97 20.55 11.35
CA PRO A 414 -1.05 22.00 11.51
C PRO A 414 -2.51 22.47 11.67
N LEU A 415 -2.99 22.43 12.91
CA LEU A 415 -4.39 22.68 13.27
C LEU A 415 -4.87 24.07 12.83
N GLY A 416 -3.99 25.08 12.85
CA GLY A 416 -4.32 26.44 12.44
C GLY A 416 -4.57 26.59 10.94
N CYS A 417 -4.15 25.62 10.14
CA CYS A 417 -4.31 25.64 8.69
C CYS A 417 -5.57 24.93 8.21
N LEU A 418 -6.40 24.40 9.11
CA LEU A 418 -7.70 23.85 8.73
C LEU A 418 -8.64 24.99 8.33
N PRO A 419 -9.27 24.95 7.13
CA PRO A 419 -10.21 25.98 6.70
C PRO A 419 -11.33 26.24 7.72
N GLN A 420 -11.76 25.21 8.45
CA GLN A 420 -12.70 25.36 9.57
C GLN A 420 -12.17 26.32 10.66
N ASN A 421 -10.94 26.12 11.12
CA ASN A 421 -10.35 26.94 12.17
C ASN A 421 -10.03 28.34 11.66
N MET A 422 -9.59 28.47 10.42
CA MET A 422 -9.40 29.77 9.78
C MET A 422 -10.70 30.55 9.67
N ALA A 423 -11.79 29.92 9.22
CA ALA A 423 -13.10 30.57 9.12
C ALA A 423 -13.61 31.04 10.50
N LYS A 424 -13.31 30.29 11.56
CA LYS A 424 -13.79 30.60 12.92
C LYS A 424 -12.91 31.58 13.68
N PHE A 425 -11.59 31.46 13.57
CA PHE A 425 -10.62 32.13 14.43
C PHE A 425 -9.63 33.03 13.67
N GLY A 426 -9.62 32.98 12.33
CA GLY A 426 -8.67 33.69 11.46
C GLY A 426 -9.15 35.04 10.95
N GLY A 427 -10.23 35.62 11.49
CA GLY A 427 -10.77 36.91 11.04
C GLY A 427 -9.89 38.12 11.36
N ASP A 428 -8.87 37.96 12.21
CA ASP A 428 -7.89 38.99 12.54
C ASP A 428 -6.54 38.62 11.90
N PRO A 429 -6.09 39.33 10.85
CA PRO A 429 -4.84 39.04 10.16
C PRO A 429 -3.59 39.06 11.06
N SER A 430 -3.62 39.80 12.19
CA SER A 430 -2.49 39.84 13.13
C SER A 430 -2.29 38.53 13.90
N LYS A 431 -3.27 37.62 13.85
CA LYS A 431 -3.23 36.29 14.48
C LYS A 431 -2.88 35.17 13.51
N LEU A 432 -2.61 35.50 12.25
CA LEU A 432 -2.21 34.55 11.24
C LEU A 432 -0.67 34.44 11.18
N ASP A 433 -0.16 33.25 10.93
CA ASP A 433 1.25 33.03 10.63
C ASP A 433 1.58 33.33 9.16
N GLU A 434 2.84 33.14 8.76
CA GLU A 434 3.33 33.43 7.41
C GLU A 434 2.63 32.61 6.30
N LEU A 435 2.00 31.49 6.66
CA LEU A 435 1.22 30.67 5.73
C LEU A 435 -0.26 31.07 5.70
N GLY A 436 -0.66 32.10 6.47
CA GLY A 436 -2.05 32.50 6.62
C GLY A 436 -2.85 31.64 7.59
N CYS A 437 -2.20 30.77 8.36
CA CYS A 437 -2.85 29.85 9.30
C CYS A 437 -3.00 30.49 10.69
N VAL A 438 -3.97 30.04 11.49
CA VAL A 438 -4.17 30.58 12.85
C VAL A 438 -3.00 30.20 13.77
N ALA A 439 -2.16 31.19 14.11
CA ALA A 439 -0.86 30.96 14.75
C ALA A 439 -0.97 30.27 16.11
N SER A 440 -1.97 30.64 16.92
CA SER A 440 -2.21 30.06 18.25
C SER A 440 -2.52 28.56 18.20
N HIS A 441 -3.23 28.11 17.16
CA HIS A 441 -3.55 26.69 16.98
C HIS A 441 -2.31 25.90 16.57
N ASN A 442 -1.52 26.44 15.64
CA ASN A 442 -0.25 25.82 15.25
C ASN A 442 0.76 25.80 16.41
N GLN A 443 0.76 26.81 17.29
CA GLN A 443 1.57 26.81 18.51
C GLN A 443 1.16 25.66 19.46
N ALA A 444 -0.13 25.44 19.67
CA ALA A 444 -0.62 24.33 20.48
C ALA A 444 -0.27 22.97 19.87
N SER A 445 -0.44 22.79 18.55
CA SER A 445 -0.01 21.57 17.84
C SER A 445 1.48 21.31 18.02
N LYS A 446 2.33 22.31 17.84
CA LYS A 446 3.79 22.18 18.02
C LYS A 446 4.16 21.77 19.45
N LEU A 447 3.54 22.39 20.46
CA LEU A 447 3.82 22.03 21.86
C LEU A 447 3.33 20.62 22.20
N PHE A 448 2.15 20.23 21.71
CA PHE A 448 1.64 18.88 21.86
C PHE A 448 2.58 17.85 21.22
N ASN A 449 3.02 18.12 19.99
CA ASN A 449 3.91 17.24 19.24
C ASN A 449 5.29 17.08 19.90
N LEU A 450 5.83 18.15 20.48
CA LEU A 450 7.08 18.11 21.25
C LEU A 450 6.93 17.22 22.49
N GLN A 451 5.85 17.38 23.26
CA GLN A 451 5.61 16.57 24.46
C GLN A 451 5.26 15.11 24.12
N LEU A 452 4.53 14.87 23.03
CA LEU A 452 4.25 13.53 22.53
C LEU A 452 5.53 12.81 22.10
N HIS A 453 6.44 13.49 21.42
CA HIS A 453 7.74 12.92 21.05
C HIS A 453 8.57 12.54 22.29
N ALA A 454 8.61 13.41 23.30
CA ALA A 454 9.25 13.11 24.59
C ALA A 454 8.58 11.91 25.30
N LEU A 455 7.25 11.79 25.22
CA LEU A 455 6.53 10.62 25.72
C LEU A 455 6.93 9.36 24.95
N CYS A 456 7.01 9.39 23.62
CA CYS A 456 7.49 8.25 22.83
C CYS A 456 8.90 7.82 23.24
N LYS A 457 9.83 8.77 23.45
CA LYS A 457 11.18 8.48 23.96
C LYS A 457 11.15 7.82 25.35
N LYS A 458 10.29 8.29 26.24
CA LYS A 458 10.08 7.67 27.56
C LYS A 458 9.58 6.23 27.40
N LEU A 459 8.60 5.98 26.52
CA LEU A 459 8.05 4.65 26.27
C LEU A 459 9.09 3.69 25.68
N GLN A 460 9.95 4.16 24.76
CA GLN A 460 11.10 3.40 24.25
C GLN A 460 12.05 2.96 25.38
N GLY A 461 12.33 3.85 26.34
CA GLY A 461 13.17 3.52 27.49
C GLY A 461 12.48 2.60 28.52
N GLN A 462 11.16 2.69 28.64
CA GLN A 462 10.37 1.93 29.62
C GLN A 462 10.05 0.51 29.15
N TYR A 463 9.76 0.32 27.85
CA TYR A 463 9.36 -0.97 27.27
C TYR A 463 10.45 -1.52 26.36
N GLN A 464 11.45 -2.15 26.96
CA GLN A 464 12.63 -2.66 26.23
C GLN A 464 12.33 -3.79 25.24
N ASP A 465 11.18 -4.44 25.35
CA ASP A 465 10.70 -5.49 24.44
C ASP A 465 9.69 -4.98 23.40
N ALA A 466 9.45 -3.66 23.32
CA ALA A 466 8.54 -3.03 22.36
C ALA A 466 9.24 -2.02 21.44
N ASP A 467 8.88 -2.05 20.17
CA ASP A 467 9.21 -1.02 19.19
C ASP A 467 8.18 0.11 19.29
N VAL A 468 8.63 1.33 19.61
CA VAL A 468 7.79 2.53 19.59
C VAL A 468 8.34 3.50 18.56
N THR A 469 7.56 3.78 17.52
CA THR A 469 7.92 4.68 16.42
C THR A 469 7.06 5.92 16.49
N TYR A 470 7.69 7.08 16.66
CA TYR A 470 7.06 8.38 16.50
C TYR A 470 7.10 8.81 15.03
N VAL A 471 6.02 9.38 14.50
CA VAL A 471 5.95 9.88 13.12
C VAL A 471 5.48 11.33 13.08
N ASP A 472 6.33 12.18 12.51
CA ASP A 472 6.12 13.63 12.40
C ASP A 472 5.28 13.99 11.16
N ILE A 473 3.97 13.73 11.25
CA ILE A 473 3.03 14.11 10.19
C ILE A 473 2.80 15.63 10.13
N TYR A 474 3.05 16.37 11.23
CA TYR A 474 2.97 17.84 11.26
C TYR A 474 3.90 18.44 10.21
N THR A 475 5.17 18.04 10.21
CA THR A 475 6.17 18.59 9.29
C THR A 475 5.82 18.22 7.85
N VAL A 476 5.38 16.97 7.60
CA VAL A 476 4.93 16.54 6.26
C VAL A 476 3.77 17.39 5.75
N LYS A 477 2.72 17.55 6.55
CA LYS A 477 1.52 18.34 6.20
C LYS A 477 1.84 19.83 6.05
N SER A 478 2.67 20.39 6.93
CA SER A 478 3.09 21.80 6.86
C SER A 478 3.93 22.08 5.61
N ASN A 479 4.85 21.17 5.24
CA ASN A 479 5.65 21.28 4.03
C ASN A 479 4.79 21.18 2.76
N LEU A 480 3.78 20.30 2.77
CA LEU A 480 2.80 20.20 1.68
C LEU A 480 2.04 21.52 1.51
N ILE A 481 1.51 22.10 2.58
CA ILE A 481 0.81 23.40 2.53
C ILE A 481 1.73 24.51 2.03
N ALA A 482 2.96 24.62 2.57
CA ALA A 482 3.89 25.68 2.21
C ALA A 482 4.39 25.61 0.76
N ASN A 483 4.45 24.39 0.19
CA ASN A 483 5.02 24.15 -1.14
C ASN A 483 4.02 23.50 -2.11
N TYR A 484 2.72 23.68 -1.86
CA TYR A 484 1.63 22.95 -2.51
C TYR A 484 1.74 22.94 -4.05
N SER A 485 2.09 24.08 -4.65
CA SER A 485 2.25 24.23 -6.11
C SER A 485 3.40 23.40 -6.69
N ARG A 486 4.45 23.12 -5.91
CA ARG A 486 5.55 22.23 -6.35
C ARG A 486 5.12 20.77 -6.47
N TYR A 487 4.02 20.41 -5.80
CA TYR A 487 3.49 19.05 -5.76
C TYR A 487 2.23 18.87 -6.60
N GLY A 488 1.84 19.89 -7.39
CA GLY A 488 0.69 19.82 -8.28
C GLY A 488 -0.62 20.36 -7.74
N PHE A 489 -0.66 20.78 -6.48
CA PHE A 489 -1.87 21.37 -5.90
C PHE A 489 -1.98 22.84 -6.32
N GLU A 490 -3.21 23.32 -6.50
CA GLU A 490 -3.51 24.73 -6.76
C GLU A 490 -4.11 25.44 -5.54
N GLN A 491 -4.71 24.68 -4.61
CA GLN A 491 -5.44 25.22 -3.47
C GLN A 491 -4.98 24.59 -2.16
N ALA A 492 -4.19 25.35 -1.38
CA ALA A 492 -3.65 24.87 -0.12
C ALA A 492 -4.63 24.96 1.07
N LEU A 493 -5.40 26.05 1.12
CA LEU A 493 -6.25 26.42 2.27
C LEU A 493 -7.74 26.56 1.91
N MET A 494 -8.11 26.26 0.67
CA MET A 494 -9.52 26.22 0.26
C MET A 494 -10.02 24.78 0.33
N ALA A 495 -11.24 24.56 0.84
CA ALA A 495 -11.87 23.26 0.82
C ALA A 495 -12.41 22.93 -0.58
N CYS A 496 -12.15 21.71 -1.05
CA CYS A 496 -12.71 21.23 -2.32
C CYS A 496 -14.24 21.05 -2.23
N CYS A 497 -14.71 20.38 -1.19
CA CYS A 497 -16.11 20.13 -0.92
C CYS A 497 -16.65 21.05 0.18
N GLY A 498 -17.47 22.01 -0.21
CA GLY A 498 -18.00 22.97 0.76
C GLY A 498 -18.95 23.99 0.16
N TYR A 499 -19.17 25.06 0.92
CA TYR A 499 -20.09 26.14 0.57
C TYR A 499 -19.53 27.48 1.05
N GLY A 500 -19.82 28.57 0.33
CA GLY A 500 -19.39 29.92 0.65
C GLY A 500 -18.36 30.52 -0.31
N GLY A 501 -17.70 29.70 -1.14
CA GLY A 501 -16.73 30.15 -2.13
C GLY A 501 -15.39 30.62 -1.54
N PRO A 502 -14.48 31.16 -2.38
CA PRO A 502 -13.15 31.60 -1.96
C PRO A 502 -13.19 32.64 -0.81
N PRO A 503 -12.17 32.69 0.06
CA PRO A 503 -10.91 31.95 -0.05
C PRO A 503 -10.92 30.56 0.59
N LEU A 504 -11.94 30.21 1.40
CA LEU A 504 -11.94 28.96 2.19
C LEU A 504 -12.92 27.91 1.70
N ASN A 505 -14.00 28.33 1.02
CA ASN A 505 -15.12 27.48 0.62
C ASN A 505 -15.70 26.65 1.79
N TYR A 506 -15.85 27.28 2.96
CA TYR A 506 -16.27 26.59 4.18
C TYR A 506 -17.38 27.35 4.90
N ASP A 507 -18.43 26.62 5.31
CA ASP A 507 -19.52 27.12 6.16
C ASP A 507 -19.93 26.03 7.16
N ALA A 508 -19.73 26.28 8.45
CA ALA A 508 -19.97 25.30 9.52
C ALA A 508 -21.44 24.83 9.64
N ARG A 509 -22.39 25.46 8.93
CA ARG A 509 -23.82 25.11 8.97
C ARG A 509 -24.19 23.96 8.03
N ILE A 510 -23.33 23.64 7.06
CA ILE A 510 -23.59 22.66 6.01
C ILE A 510 -22.36 21.80 5.74
N SER A 511 -22.51 20.49 5.88
CA SER A 511 -21.42 19.53 5.65
C SER A 511 -21.33 19.16 4.17
N CYS A 512 -20.15 18.69 3.75
CA CYS A 512 -19.93 18.21 2.37
C CYS A 512 -21.01 17.21 1.92
N GLY A 513 -21.60 17.43 0.74
CA GLY A 513 -22.65 16.58 0.18
C GLY A 513 -24.06 16.86 0.71
N GLU A 514 -24.21 17.62 1.80
CA GLU A 514 -25.52 17.96 2.33
C GLU A 514 -26.22 19.02 1.47
N THR A 515 -27.55 18.96 1.46
CA THR A 515 -28.42 20.03 0.96
C THR A 515 -29.23 20.60 2.12
N LYS A 516 -29.11 21.91 2.37
CA LYS A 516 -29.79 22.61 3.44
C LYS A 516 -30.40 23.92 2.95
N VAL A 517 -31.45 24.39 3.62
CA VAL A 517 -31.99 25.73 3.41
C VAL A 517 -31.18 26.71 4.26
N LEU A 518 -30.32 27.51 3.61
CA LEU A 518 -29.55 28.57 4.26
C LEU A 518 -30.04 29.93 3.73
N ASN A 519 -30.31 30.86 4.65
CA ASN A 519 -30.79 32.21 4.32
C ASN A 519 -31.98 32.24 3.34
N GLY A 520 -32.90 31.27 3.48
CA GLY A 520 -34.11 31.16 2.63
C GLY A 520 -33.90 30.49 1.27
N SER A 521 -32.68 30.04 0.94
CA SER A 521 -32.37 29.34 -0.32
C SER A 521 -31.88 27.91 -0.07
N SER A 522 -32.35 26.96 -0.88
CA SER A 522 -31.82 25.60 -0.88
C SER A 522 -30.44 25.59 -1.52
N VAL A 523 -29.43 25.16 -0.77
CA VAL A 523 -28.03 25.12 -1.20
C VAL A 523 -27.43 23.75 -0.88
N THR A 524 -26.50 23.32 -1.73
CA THR A 524 -25.78 22.05 -1.58
C THR A 524 -24.30 22.36 -1.44
N ALA A 525 -23.64 21.79 -0.44
CA ALA A 525 -22.18 21.80 -0.36
C ALA A 525 -21.63 20.80 -1.39
N LYS A 526 -20.95 21.28 -2.42
CA LYS A 526 -20.51 20.47 -3.57
C LYS A 526 -19.00 20.31 -3.56
N GLY A 527 -18.54 19.16 -4.04
CA GLY A 527 -17.14 18.92 -4.37
C GLY A 527 -16.69 19.82 -5.53
N CYS A 528 -15.39 20.11 -5.55
CA CYS A 528 -14.70 20.76 -6.64
C CYS A 528 -14.63 19.85 -7.88
N ASN A 529 -14.26 20.42 -9.04
CA ASN A 529 -14.19 19.66 -10.29
C ASN A 529 -13.03 18.67 -10.32
N ASP A 530 -11.86 19.07 -9.80
CA ASP A 530 -10.67 18.22 -9.70
C ASP A 530 -10.17 18.19 -8.25
N THR A 531 -10.32 17.05 -7.59
CA THR A 531 -9.91 16.88 -6.19
C THR A 531 -8.38 16.83 -6.03
N THR A 532 -7.64 16.62 -7.12
CA THR A 532 -6.16 16.56 -7.09
C THR A 532 -5.52 17.94 -6.97
N GLU A 533 -6.26 19.01 -7.28
CA GLU A 533 -5.81 20.40 -7.15
C GLU A 533 -5.91 20.91 -5.69
N TYR A 534 -6.63 20.22 -4.80
CA TYR A 534 -6.95 20.69 -3.44
C TYR A 534 -6.29 19.83 -2.37
N ILE A 535 -5.67 20.47 -1.37
CA ILE A 535 -5.17 19.75 -0.18
C ILE A 535 -6.33 19.36 0.74
N SER A 536 -7.23 20.31 1.01
CA SER A 536 -8.36 20.13 1.93
C SER A 536 -9.59 19.60 1.20
N TRP A 537 -10.12 18.48 1.67
CA TRP A 537 -11.39 17.93 1.20
C TRP A 537 -12.57 18.77 1.67
N ASP A 538 -12.86 18.82 2.97
CA ASP A 538 -14.11 19.41 3.50
C ASP A 538 -13.88 20.57 4.48
N GLY A 539 -12.64 21.04 4.59
CA GLY A 539 -12.23 22.07 5.54
C GLY A 539 -11.65 21.54 6.85
N ILE A 540 -11.63 20.21 7.01
CA ILE A 540 -11.04 19.51 8.16
C ILE A 540 -10.11 18.40 7.67
N HIS A 541 -10.58 17.60 6.72
CA HIS A 541 -9.88 16.41 6.23
C HIS A 541 -9.15 16.68 4.92
N TYR A 542 -8.16 15.85 4.61
CA TYR A 542 -7.38 15.94 3.38
C TYR A 542 -8.00 15.11 2.26
N THR A 543 -7.75 15.51 1.00
CA THR A 543 -8.17 14.74 -0.18
C THR A 543 -7.41 13.42 -0.33
N ASP A 544 -7.88 12.48 -1.17
CA ASP A 544 -7.18 11.22 -1.50
C ASP A 544 -5.76 11.52 -1.99
N ALA A 545 -5.60 12.53 -2.85
CA ALA A 545 -4.33 12.97 -3.39
C ALA A 545 -3.38 13.52 -2.30
N ALA A 546 -3.89 14.36 -1.40
CA ALA A 546 -3.09 14.87 -0.29
C ALA A 546 -2.72 13.77 0.71
N ASN A 547 -3.63 12.84 1.01
CA ASN A 547 -3.35 11.67 1.85
C ASN A 547 -2.30 10.76 1.21
N GLN A 548 -2.35 10.56 -0.11
CA GLN A 548 -1.33 9.81 -0.86
C GLN A 548 0.05 10.46 -0.71
N TYR A 549 0.13 11.79 -0.89
CA TYR A 549 1.37 12.52 -0.69
C TYR A 549 1.90 12.33 0.73
N VAL A 550 1.06 12.53 1.75
CA VAL A 550 1.48 12.40 3.16
C VAL A 550 1.99 10.99 3.44
N ALA A 551 1.25 9.95 3.01
CA ALA A 551 1.68 8.56 3.14
C ALA A 551 3.01 8.29 2.43
N SER A 552 3.22 8.84 1.23
CA SER A 552 4.49 8.73 0.48
C SER A 552 5.69 9.23 1.29
N GLN A 553 5.51 10.35 1.99
CA GLN A 553 6.57 10.98 2.77
C GLN A 553 6.84 10.18 4.05
N ILE A 554 5.79 9.70 4.72
CA ILE A 554 5.92 8.82 5.88
C ILE A 554 6.72 7.56 5.51
N LEU A 555 6.41 6.94 4.36
CA LEU A 555 7.06 5.71 3.88
C LEU A 555 8.54 5.89 3.51
N THR A 556 9.04 7.12 3.39
CA THR A 556 10.50 7.35 3.26
C THR A 556 11.27 7.02 4.55
N GLY A 557 10.58 6.89 5.69
CA GLY A 557 11.17 6.69 7.00
C GLY A 557 11.89 7.92 7.58
N LYS A 558 12.02 9.02 6.83
CA LYS A 558 12.75 10.23 7.23
C LYS A 558 12.04 11.05 8.32
N TYR A 559 10.72 10.96 8.38
CA TYR A 559 9.88 11.69 9.33
C TYR A 559 9.59 10.87 10.59
N SER A 560 10.40 9.85 10.85
CA SER A 560 10.13 8.86 11.89
C SER A 560 11.28 8.76 12.86
N ASP A 561 10.97 8.49 14.12
CA ASP A 561 11.95 8.29 15.17
C ASP A 561 11.61 7.02 15.98
N PRO A 562 12.42 5.95 15.87
CA PRO A 562 13.61 5.85 15.01
C PRO A 562 13.25 5.86 13.51
N PRO A 563 14.17 6.30 12.62
CA PRO A 563 14.00 6.14 11.19
C PRO A 563 13.88 4.66 10.81
N PHE A 564 13.03 4.34 9.82
CA PHE A 564 12.80 2.95 9.39
C PHE A 564 12.93 2.70 7.88
N PRO A 565 13.86 3.34 7.13
CA PRO A 565 13.91 3.25 5.67
C PRO A 565 13.97 1.81 5.11
N ASP A 566 14.41 0.84 5.93
CA ASP A 566 14.59 -0.56 5.55
C ASP A 566 13.47 -1.52 6.03
N LYS A 567 12.52 -1.07 6.88
CA LYS A 567 11.47 -1.91 7.49
C LYS A 567 10.11 -1.84 6.79
N MET A 568 10.03 -1.32 5.57
CA MET A 568 8.82 -1.38 4.74
C MET A 568 9.24 -1.84 3.34
N PRO A 569 8.45 -2.67 2.64
CA PRO A 569 8.70 -2.93 1.23
C PRO A 569 8.93 -1.60 0.52
N SER A 570 10.04 -1.51 -0.21
CA SER A 570 10.46 -0.28 -0.90
C SER A 570 9.26 0.26 -1.68
N LEU A 571 8.87 1.50 -1.35
CA LEU A 571 7.91 2.36 -2.05
C LEU A 571 7.46 1.74 -3.37
N LEU A 572 6.31 1.05 -3.35
CA LEU A 572 5.48 0.97 -4.56
C LEU A 572 5.50 2.36 -5.16
N ASN A 573 5.91 2.47 -6.44
CA ASN A 573 5.89 3.70 -7.19
C ASN A 573 4.50 4.35 -7.00
N LEU A 574 4.39 5.22 -6.00
CA LEU A 574 3.20 6.01 -5.74
C LEU A 574 3.11 6.86 -6.98
N LYS A 575 2.13 6.51 -7.82
CA LYS A 575 1.84 7.23 -9.04
C LYS A 575 1.58 8.68 -8.63
N PHE A 576 2.59 9.53 -8.82
CA PHE A 576 2.32 10.84 -9.36
C PHE A 576 1.86 10.55 -10.77
N SER A 577 0.57 10.76 -11.04
CA SER A 577 0.15 11.04 -12.41
C SER A 577 1.13 12.09 -12.92
N SER A 578 1.98 11.74 -13.88
CA SER A 578 2.79 12.73 -14.57
C SER A 578 1.81 13.75 -15.16
N PHE A 579 1.94 14.98 -14.68
CA PHE A 579 1.22 16.21 -14.98
C PHE A 579 0.73 16.36 -16.43
#